data_AF-A0A376KK51-F1
#
_entry.id   AF-A0A376KK51-F1
#
_cell.length_a   1.000
_cell.length_b   1.000
_cell.length_c   1.000
_cell.angle_alpha   90.00
_cell.angle_beta   90.00
_cell.angle_gamma   90.00
#
_symmetry.space_group_name_H-M   'P 1'
#
loop_
_entity.id
_entity.type
_entity.pdbx_description
1 polymer ?
#
loop_
_entity_poly.entity_id
_entity_poly.type
_entity_poly.pdbx_seq_one_letter_code
_entity_poly.pdbx_strand_id
1 'polypeptide(L)'
;MSHTRDIAIQEDRHELGDDITRAFKAEYVDGSKGTPTSYIATYIGKNLDSRAVDGIDPKTGKPRVDHETGKSMAESVERAIGWARLHRVRQFQFFGIPSRQVWRELRRLASQMARNPEGPQRLKDDAMDAVLAAADAGCFATYIEKQGGVLVPRKDYLIRTAYDLAEELNDYGEQSVQIYGIWSPLIGESSRVCTHPDNWKLVRRKPEAEDSTRENGFDLQGGPAALGLVAITVPVYRKRTTTGQNSRKNGQHRGRSFLTALT
;
A
#
# COMPACT_ATOMS: atom_id res chain seq x y z
N MET A 1 -26.67 -15.68 0.97
CA MET A 1 -26.05 -16.18 2.22
C MET A 1 -25.65 -17.65 2.16
N SER A 2 -26.33 -18.51 1.37
CA SER A 2 -25.97 -19.95 1.26
C SER A 2 -24.54 -20.18 0.79
N HIS A 3 -24.12 -19.54 -0.31
CA HIS A 3 -22.82 -19.83 -0.92
C HIS A 3 -21.60 -19.58 0.00
N THR A 4 -21.60 -18.49 0.78
CA THR A 4 -20.50 -18.21 1.73
C THR A 4 -20.46 -19.20 2.88
N ARG A 5 -21.65 -19.60 3.37
CA ARG A 5 -21.78 -20.64 4.40
C ARG A 5 -21.26 -21.97 3.86
N ASP A 6 -21.65 -22.34 2.65
CA ASP A 6 -21.29 -23.61 2.01
C ASP A 6 -19.77 -23.72 1.83
N ILE A 7 -19.11 -22.63 1.40
CA ILE A 7 -17.65 -22.56 1.32
C ILE A 7 -17.00 -22.68 2.70
N ALA A 8 -17.53 -21.95 3.71
CA ALA A 8 -16.95 -21.93 5.04
C ALA A 8 -17.00 -23.27 5.78
N ILE A 9 -17.96 -24.14 5.44
CA ILE A 9 -18.10 -25.49 6.03
C ILE A 9 -17.54 -26.59 5.12
N GLN A 10 -17.01 -26.24 3.95
CA GLN A 10 -16.57 -27.22 2.94
C GLN A 10 -15.32 -27.96 3.41
N GLU A 11 -14.35 -27.23 3.94
CA GLU A 11 -13.11 -27.79 4.48
C GLU A 11 -13.40 -28.40 5.85
N ASP A 12 -12.91 -29.63 6.06
CA ASP A 12 -13.07 -30.39 7.31
C ASP A 12 -14.52 -30.52 7.82
N ARG A 13 -15.48 -30.58 6.89
CA ARG A 13 -16.92 -30.72 7.17
C ARG A 13 -17.23 -31.84 8.18
N HIS A 14 -16.47 -32.93 8.13
CA HIS A 14 -16.68 -34.10 8.97
C HIS A 14 -16.32 -33.85 10.45
N GLU A 15 -15.42 -32.89 10.75
CA GLU A 15 -15.02 -32.53 12.11
C GLU A 15 -16.05 -31.63 12.81
N LEU A 16 -16.82 -30.87 12.02
CA LEU A 16 -17.77 -29.87 12.52
C LEU A 16 -19.04 -30.45 13.14
N GLY A 17 -19.35 -31.73 12.87
CA GLY A 17 -20.59 -32.36 13.33
C GLY A 17 -21.85 -31.62 12.82
N ASP A 18 -22.84 -31.47 13.69
CA ASP A 18 -24.10 -30.78 13.41
C ASP A 18 -24.05 -29.28 13.74
N ASP A 19 -23.18 -28.87 14.68
CA ASP A 19 -23.00 -27.46 15.07
C ASP A 19 -21.91 -26.78 14.24
N ILE A 20 -22.34 -26.20 13.13
CA ILE A 20 -21.46 -25.44 12.23
C ILE A 20 -21.12 -24.03 12.75
N THR A 21 -21.66 -23.60 13.90
CA THR A 21 -21.52 -22.22 14.41
C THR A 21 -20.05 -21.86 14.65
N ARG A 22 -19.22 -22.87 14.94
CA ARG A 22 -17.77 -22.72 15.12
C ARG A 22 -17.04 -22.31 13.84
N ALA A 23 -17.53 -22.73 12.68
CA ALA A 23 -16.98 -22.35 11.38
C ALA A 23 -17.68 -21.13 10.77
N PHE A 24 -19.01 -21.04 10.92
CA PHE A 24 -19.78 -19.97 10.30
C PHE A 24 -20.96 -19.53 11.17
N LYS A 25 -20.97 -18.25 11.53
CA LYS A 25 -22.08 -17.59 12.21
C LYS A 25 -22.44 -16.31 11.46
N ALA A 26 -23.70 -16.21 11.01
CA ALA A 26 -24.25 -14.99 10.42
C ALA A 26 -25.29 -14.41 11.36
N GLU A 27 -25.08 -13.16 11.78
CA GLU A 27 -26.02 -12.41 12.59
C GLU A 27 -26.42 -11.12 11.85
N TYR A 28 -27.69 -10.72 11.98
CA TYR A 28 -28.11 -9.41 11.52
C TYR A 28 -27.52 -8.32 12.41
N VAL A 29 -27.21 -7.17 11.81
CA VAL A 29 -26.71 -6.01 12.55
C VAL A 29 -27.82 -5.52 13.46
N ASP A 30 -27.57 -5.60 14.77
CA ASP A 30 -28.43 -5.04 15.80
C ASP A 30 -27.95 -3.64 16.16
N GLY A 31 -28.72 -2.62 15.79
CA GLY A 31 -28.38 -1.22 16.03
C GLY A 31 -28.22 -0.85 17.52
N SER A 32 -28.82 -1.63 18.42
CA SER A 32 -28.64 -1.44 19.87
C SER A 32 -27.24 -1.83 20.36
N LYS A 33 -26.56 -2.75 19.64
CA LYS A 33 -25.19 -3.18 19.91
C LYS A 33 -24.13 -2.27 19.27
N GLY A 34 -24.57 -1.25 18.55
CA GLY A 34 -23.73 -0.30 17.83
C GLY A 34 -23.84 -0.45 16.31
N THR A 35 -23.11 0.41 15.59
CA THR A 35 -23.07 0.39 14.14
C THR A 35 -21.99 -0.58 13.64
N PRO A 36 -22.08 -1.08 12.39
CA PRO A 36 -20.99 -1.84 11.76
C PRO A 36 -19.66 -1.08 11.80
N THR A 37 -19.71 0.25 11.68
CA THR A 37 -18.56 1.14 11.81
C THR A 37 -17.95 1.09 13.20
N SER A 38 -18.76 1.21 14.27
CA SER A 38 -18.24 1.12 15.65
C SER A 38 -17.68 -0.26 15.95
N TYR A 39 -18.27 -1.31 15.38
CA TYR A 39 -17.74 -2.66 15.47
C TYR A 39 -16.34 -2.72 14.85
N ILE A 40 -16.19 -2.38 13.56
CA ILE A 40 -14.88 -2.38 12.87
C ILE A 40 -13.86 -1.50 13.60
N ALA A 41 -14.24 -0.30 14.03
CA ALA A 41 -13.36 0.61 14.77
C ALA A 41 -12.87 0.00 16.09
N THR A 42 -13.73 -0.74 16.79
CA THR A 42 -13.36 -1.46 18.02
C THR A 42 -12.26 -2.49 17.73
N TYR A 43 -12.40 -3.29 16.67
CA TYR A 43 -11.38 -4.31 16.34
C TYR A 43 -10.09 -3.68 15.83
N ILE A 44 -10.14 -2.60 15.05
CA ILE A 44 -8.95 -1.86 14.62
C ILE A 44 -8.22 -1.29 15.85
N GLY A 45 -8.94 -0.63 16.76
CA GLY A 45 -8.39 -0.07 17.99
C GLY A 45 -7.73 -1.14 18.87
N LYS A 46 -8.40 -2.28 19.05
CA LYS A 46 -7.84 -3.43 19.78
C LYS A 46 -6.50 -3.90 19.22
N ASN A 47 -6.31 -3.86 17.90
CA ASN A 47 -5.08 -4.37 17.26
C ASN A 47 -3.98 -3.30 17.07
N LEU A 48 -4.24 -2.03 17.41
CA LEU A 48 -3.26 -0.94 17.34
C LEU A 48 -2.48 -0.79 18.64
N ASP A 49 -3.16 -0.89 19.78
CA ASP A 49 -2.56 -0.69 21.10
C ASP A 49 -3.21 -1.63 22.13
N SER A 50 -2.43 -2.61 22.63
CA SER A 50 -2.85 -3.54 23.67
C SER A 50 -3.15 -2.83 24.99
N ARG A 51 -2.56 -1.65 25.22
CA ARG A 51 -2.80 -0.85 26.44
C ARG A 51 -4.21 -0.30 26.51
N ALA A 52 -4.87 -0.09 25.37
CA ALA A 52 -6.26 0.37 25.33
C ALA A 52 -7.25 -0.62 25.96
N VAL A 53 -6.88 -1.90 26.01
CA VAL A 53 -7.67 -2.98 26.60
C VAL A 53 -7.07 -3.51 27.91
N ASP A 54 -6.01 -2.89 28.41
CA ASP A 54 -5.40 -3.24 29.68
C ASP A 54 -6.26 -2.73 30.86
N GLY A 55 -6.14 -3.42 32.00
CA GLY A 55 -6.82 -3.06 33.25
C GLY A 55 -8.29 -3.46 33.35
N ILE A 56 -9.02 -2.69 34.16
CA ILE A 56 -10.41 -2.96 34.53
C ILE A 56 -11.35 -2.29 33.53
N ASP A 57 -12.35 -3.03 33.06
CA ASP A 57 -13.40 -2.47 32.23
C ASP A 57 -14.25 -1.48 33.06
N PRO A 58 -14.29 -0.18 32.71
CA PRO A 58 -15.03 0.83 33.47
C PRO A 58 -16.53 0.53 33.57
N LYS A 59 -17.09 -0.24 32.63
CA LYS A 59 -18.51 -0.58 32.61
C LYS A 59 -18.87 -1.72 33.57
N THR A 60 -18.00 -2.70 33.70
CA THR A 60 -18.26 -3.91 34.49
C THR A 60 -17.52 -3.95 35.81
N GLY A 61 -16.52 -3.08 35.99
CA GLY A 61 -15.66 -3.05 37.19
C GLY A 61 -14.75 -4.27 37.33
N LYS A 62 -14.66 -5.12 36.29
CA LYS A 62 -13.86 -6.35 36.29
C LYS A 62 -12.65 -6.25 35.35
N PRO A 63 -11.55 -6.98 35.63
CA PRO A 63 -10.45 -7.09 34.68
C PRO A 63 -10.95 -7.59 33.32
N ARG A 64 -10.46 -6.97 32.24
CA ARG A 64 -10.76 -7.44 30.89
C ARG A 64 -10.01 -8.74 30.64
N VAL A 65 -10.74 -9.85 30.65
CA VAL A 65 -10.20 -11.19 30.39
C VAL A 65 -10.82 -11.76 29.13
N ASP A 66 -10.02 -12.49 28.37
CA ASP A 66 -10.49 -13.28 27.25
C ASP A 66 -11.25 -14.52 27.77
N HIS A 67 -12.44 -14.77 27.22
CA HIS A 67 -13.30 -15.85 27.68
C HIS A 67 -12.81 -17.24 27.24
N GLU A 68 -12.06 -17.32 26.13
CA GLU A 68 -11.57 -18.60 25.61
C GLU A 68 -10.29 -19.04 26.33
N THR A 69 -9.35 -18.13 26.53
CA THR A 69 -8.04 -18.45 27.13
C THR A 69 -7.93 -18.17 28.62
N GLY A 70 -8.84 -17.36 29.19
CA GLY A 70 -8.78 -16.89 30.58
C GLY A 70 -7.65 -15.88 30.85
N LYS A 71 -6.91 -15.46 29.82
CA LYS A 71 -5.79 -14.52 29.95
C LYS A 71 -6.28 -13.08 29.91
N SER A 72 -5.41 -12.14 30.25
CA SER A 72 -5.76 -10.74 30.08
C SER A 72 -6.02 -10.44 28.60
N MET A 73 -6.95 -9.52 28.35
CA MET A 73 -7.28 -9.10 26.98
C MET A 73 -6.05 -8.50 26.28
N ALA A 74 -5.20 -7.77 27.01
CA ALA A 74 -3.96 -7.19 26.48
C ALA A 74 -2.98 -8.28 25.99
N GLU A 75 -2.76 -9.33 26.77
CA GLU A 75 -1.86 -10.42 26.40
C GLU A 75 -2.40 -11.24 25.21
N SER A 76 -3.71 -11.41 25.14
CA SER A 76 -4.38 -12.10 24.02
C SER A 76 -4.24 -11.32 22.72
N VAL A 77 -4.43 -9.99 22.77
CA VAL A 77 -4.20 -9.08 21.65
C VAL A 77 -2.76 -9.13 21.16
N GLU A 78 -1.78 -9.06 22.07
CA GLU A 78 -0.36 -9.09 21.69
C GLU A 78 0.02 -10.38 20.96
N ARG A 79 -0.50 -11.52 21.42
CA ARG A 79 -0.28 -12.80 20.74
C ARG A 79 -0.94 -12.87 19.39
N ALA A 80 -2.16 -12.37 19.25
CA ALA A 80 -2.84 -12.31 17.96
C ALA A 80 -2.07 -11.45 16.95
N ILE A 81 -1.57 -10.28 17.38
CA ILE A 81 -0.72 -9.40 16.57
C ILE A 81 0.60 -10.09 16.22
N GLY A 82 1.26 -10.72 17.21
CA GLY A 82 2.53 -11.44 17.01
C GLY A 82 2.41 -12.57 15.99
N TRP A 83 1.37 -13.39 16.12
CA TRP A 83 1.05 -14.47 15.17
C TRP A 83 0.77 -13.91 13.78
N ALA A 84 -0.09 -12.88 13.66
CA ALA A 84 -0.40 -12.28 12.38
C ALA A 84 0.85 -11.71 11.68
N ARG A 85 1.77 -11.08 12.43
CA ARG A 85 3.04 -10.57 11.91
C ARG A 85 3.97 -11.69 11.46
N LEU A 86 4.12 -12.73 12.29
CA LEU A 86 4.95 -13.90 11.98
C LEU A 86 4.52 -14.55 10.66
N HIS A 87 3.21 -14.71 10.46
CA HIS A 87 2.64 -15.34 9.27
C HIS A 87 2.31 -14.34 8.14
N ARG A 88 2.66 -13.06 8.29
CA ARG A 88 2.39 -11.99 7.30
C ARG A 88 0.90 -11.88 6.93
N VAL A 89 0.00 -12.15 7.87
CA VAL A 89 -1.45 -12.08 7.68
C VAL A 89 -1.94 -10.64 7.85
N ARG A 90 -2.66 -10.13 6.84
CA ARG A 90 -3.27 -8.81 6.90
C ARG A 90 -4.62 -8.87 7.60
N GLN A 91 -4.65 -8.47 8.87
CA GLN A 91 -5.85 -8.54 9.73
C GLN A 91 -7.06 -7.72 9.22
N PHE A 92 -6.84 -6.56 8.58
CA PHE A 92 -7.91 -5.69 8.06
C PHE A 92 -7.88 -5.56 6.53
N GLN A 93 -8.07 -6.68 5.85
CA GLN A 93 -8.26 -6.70 4.41
C GLN A 93 -9.76 -6.63 4.07
N PHE A 94 -10.20 -5.47 3.57
CA PHE A 94 -11.53 -5.37 2.98
C PHE A 94 -11.57 -6.09 1.63
N PHE A 95 -12.66 -6.79 1.35
CA PHE A 95 -12.92 -7.47 0.08
C PHE A 95 -14.04 -6.76 -0.69
N GLY A 96 -14.04 -6.90 -2.01
CA GLY A 96 -15.08 -6.34 -2.87
C GLY A 96 -15.06 -4.82 -3.06
N ILE A 97 -14.07 -4.11 -2.52
CA ILE A 97 -13.90 -2.67 -2.75
C ILE A 97 -12.80 -2.40 -3.78
N PRO A 98 -12.88 -1.29 -4.54
CA PRO A 98 -11.83 -0.88 -5.46
C PRO A 98 -10.48 -0.65 -4.76
N SER A 99 -9.40 -0.68 -5.55
CA SER A 99 -8.03 -0.64 -5.02
C SER A 99 -7.71 0.68 -4.33
N ARG A 100 -7.34 0.59 -3.04
CA ARG A 100 -6.75 1.72 -2.30
C ARG A 100 -5.48 2.27 -2.93
N GLN A 101 -4.74 1.47 -3.70
CA GLN A 101 -3.57 1.96 -4.40
C GLN A 101 -3.97 2.97 -5.48
N VAL A 102 -5.00 2.65 -6.28
CA VAL A 102 -5.52 3.55 -7.32
C VAL A 102 -6.02 4.85 -6.69
N TRP A 103 -6.75 4.78 -5.58
CA TRP A 103 -7.17 5.95 -4.81
C TRP A 103 -5.99 6.87 -4.43
N ARG A 104 -4.88 6.29 -3.95
CA ARG A 104 -3.67 7.06 -3.60
C ARG A 104 -3.00 7.68 -4.82
N GLU A 105 -2.94 6.97 -5.93
CA GLU A 105 -2.38 7.48 -7.19
C GLU A 105 -3.21 8.63 -7.76
N LEU A 106 -4.55 8.54 -7.71
CA LEU A 106 -5.45 9.61 -8.15
C LEU A 106 -5.26 10.88 -7.31
N ARG A 107 -5.18 10.75 -5.98
CA ARG A 107 -4.93 11.91 -5.10
C ARG A 107 -3.56 12.52 -5.31
N ARG A 108 -2.54 11.69 -5.57
CA ARG A 108 -1.20 12.17 -5.95
C ARG A 108 -1.26 12.96 -7.25
N LEU A 109 -1.98 12.45 -8.25
CA LEU A 109 -2.18 13.11 -9.53
C LEU A 109 -2.92 14.45 -9.37
N ALA A 110 -4.03 14.48 -8.63
CA ALA A 110 -4.77 15.71 -8.34
C ALA A 110 -3.87 16.76 -7.66
N SER A 111 -3.07 16.33 -6.68
CA SER A 111 -2.10 17.21 -6.02
C SER A 111 -1.02 17.73 -6.97
N GLN A 112 -0.62 16.95 -7.98
CA GLN A 112 0.33 17.38 -9.02
C GLN A 112 -0.31 18.38 -10.00
N MET A 113 -1.56 18.15 -10.39
CA MET A 113 -2.32 19.05 -11.26
C MET A 113 -2.56 20.41 -10.60
N ALA A 114 -2.91 20.41 -9.31
CA ALA A 114 -3.07 21.65 -8.53
C ALA A 114 -1.75 22.45 -8.41
N ARG A 115 -0.60 21.77 -8.36
CA ARG A 115 0.72 22.45 -8.32
C ARG A 115 1.17 23.00 -9.66
N ASN A 116 0.58 22.56 -10.77
CA ASN A 116 0.92 23.01 -12.11
C ASN A 116 -0.34 23.52 -12.86
N PRO A 117 -0.75 24.78 -12.63
CA PRO A 117 -1.97 25.34 -13.23
C PRO A 117 -1.95 25.39 -14.76
N GLU A 118 -0.77 25.51 -15.37
CA GLU A 118 -0.59 25.51 -16.83
C GLU A 118 -0.77 24.12 -17.45
N GLY A 119 -0.72 23.06 -16.62
CA GLY A 119 -0.93 21.69 -17.05
C GLY A 119 -2.40 21.31 -17.21
N PRO A 120 -2.69 20.12 -17.77
CA PRO A 120 -4.05 19.60 -17.86
C PRO A 120 -4.68 19.49 -16.47
N GLN A 121 -5.85 20.09 -16.30
CA GLN A 121 -6.63 20.05 -15.05
C GLN A 121 -7.71 18.96 -15.05
N ARG A 122 -7.86 18.23 -16.15
CA ARG A 122 -8.82 17.13 -16.30
C ARG A 122 -8.19 15.98 -17.06
N LEU A 123 -8.66 14.76 -16.78
CA LEU A 123 -8.34 13.59 -17.61
C LEU A 123 -9.09 13.68 -18.95
N LYS A 124 -8.54 13.02 -19.98
CA LYS A 124 -9.14 13.02 -21.32
C LYS A 124 -10.49 12.31 -21.39
N ASP A 125 -10.65 11.28 -20.56
CA ASP A 125 -11.88 10.49 -20.45
C ASP A 125 -12.72 10.98 -19.27
N ASP A 126 -13.98 11.34 -19.54
CA ASP A 126 -14.88 11.92 -18.53
C ASP A 126 -15.21 10.94 -17.39
N ALA A 127 -15.27 9.64 -17.68
CA ALA A 127 -15.54 8.65 -16.64
C ALA A 127 -14.35 8.52 -15.67
N MET A 128 -13.13 8.48 -16.20
CA MET A 128 -11.92 8.52 -15.39
C MET A 128 -11.79 9.83 -14.59
N ASP A 129 -12.12 10.95 -15.22
CA ASP A 129 -12.11 12.28 -14.60
C ASP A 129 -13.08 12.37 -13.42
N ALA A 130 -14.27 11.76 -13.54
CA ALA A 130 -15.23 11.68 -12.44
C ALA A 130 -14.68 10.89 -11.22
N VAL A 131 -13.91 9.83 -11.47
CA VAL A 131 -13.24 9.06 -10.40
C VAL A 131 -12.12 9.90 -9.76
N LEU A 132 -11.36 10.66 -10.56
CA LEU A 132 -10.34 11.59 -10.07
C LEU A 132 -10.96 12.67 -9.18
N ALA A 133 -12.05 13.30 -9.62
CA ALA A 133 -12.76 14.32 -8.85
C ALA A 133 -13.28 13.78 -7.51
N ALA A 134 -13.86 12.57 -7.51
CA ALA A 134 -14.29 11.92 -6.28
C ALA A 134 -13.13 11.64 -5.32
N ALA A 135 -11.97 11.23 -5.87
CA ALA A 135 -10.77 10.97 -5.08
C ALA A 135 -10.15 12.24 -4.50
N ASP A 136 -10.12 13.32 -5.27
CA ASP A 136 -9.61 14.63 -4.84
C ASP A 136 -10.45 15.20 -3.69
N ALA A 137 -11.79 15.22 -3.86
CA ALA A 137 -12.74 15.62 -2.83
C ALA A 137 -12.68 14.75 -1.55
N GLY A 138 -12.00 13.60 -1.59
CA GLY A 138 -11.90 12.69 -0.45
C GLY A 138 -13.18 11.87 -0.19
N CYS A 139 -14.14 11.87 -1.13
CA CYS A 139 -15.36 11.09 -1.01
C CYS A 139 -15.14 9.65 -1.46
N PHE A 140 -14.73 8.78 -0.52
CA PHE A 140 -14.45 7.37 -0.83
C PHE A 140 -15.70 6.62 -1.31
N ALA A 141 -16.89 6.98 -0.81
CA ALA A 141 -18.15 6.38 -1.24
C ALA A 141 -18.41 6.62 -2.74
N THR A 142 -18.37 7.89 -3.18
CA THR A 142 -18.54 8.23 -4.60
C THR A 142 -17.45 7.62 -5.47
N TYR A 143 -16.22 7.50 -4.97
CA TYR A 143 -15.17 6.78 -5.70
C TYR A 143 -15.49 5.29 -5.91
N ILE A 144 -16.06 4.63 -4.91
CA ILE A 144 -16.52 3.24 -5.05
C ILE A 144 -17.59 3.15 -6.13
N GLU A 145 -18.59 4.02 -6.08
CA GLU A 145 -19.68 4.08 -7.06
C GLU A 145 -19.16 4.31 -8.48
N LYS A 146 -18.27 5.29 -8.66
CA LYS A 146 -17.69 5.64 -9.98
C LYS A 146 -16.73 4.58 -10.53
N GLN A 147 -16.18 3.72 -9.66
CA GLN A 147 -15.40 2.56 -10.08
C GLN A 147 -16.26 1.37 -10.55
N GLY A 148 -17.58 1.44 -10.40
CA GLY A 148 -18.52 0.37 -10.74
C GLY A 148 -19.26 -0.21 -9.52
N GLY A 149 -18.91 0.20 -8.30
CA GLY A 149 -19.57 -0.21 -7.08
C GLY A 149 -18.80 -1.26 -6.25
N VAL A 150 -19.51 -1.84 -5.29
CA VAL A 150 -18.99 -2.90 -4.40
C VAL A 150 -19.21 -4.29 -5.03
N LEU A 151 -18.34 -5.24 -4.68
CA LEU A 151 -18.38 -6.64 -5.10
C LEU A 151 -18.26 -6.87 -6.62
N VAL A 152 -17.76 -5.87 -7.36
CA VAL A 152 -17.45 -5.98 -8.79
C VAL A 152 -16.15 -6.80 -8.99
N PRO A 153 -16.10 -7.70 -10.00
CA PRO A 153 -14.86 -8.39 -10.34
C PRO A 153 -13.73 -7.40 -10.66
N ARG A 154 -12.50 -7.70 -10.20
CA ARG A 154 -11.37 -6.78 -10.31
C ARG A 154 -11.00 -6.37 -11.75
N LYS A 155 -11.38 -7.18 -12.74
CA LYS A 155 -11.17 -6.93 -14.17
C LYS A 155 -12.09 -5.84 -14.73
N ASP A 156 -13.24 -5.62 -14.10
CA ASP A 156 -14.29 -4.74 -14.59
C ASP A 156 -14.26 -3.35 -13.93
N TYR A 157 -13.29 -3.11 -13.04
CA TYR A 157 -13.02 -1.78 -12.48
C TYR A 157 -12.55 -0.80 -13.55
N LEU A 158 -13.14 0.40 -13.54
CA LEU A 158 -12.86 1.46 -14.51
C LEU A 158 -11.39 1.92 -14.50
N ILE A 159 -10.77 2.09 -13.32
CA ILE A 159 -9.35 2.48 -13.21
C ILE A 159 -8.56 1.44 -12.43
N ARG A 160 -7.41 1.04 -12.97
CA ARG A 160 -6.43 0.16 -12.33
C ARG A 160 -5.05 0.79 -12.23
N THR A 161 -4.23 0.23 -11.34
CA THR A 161 -2.84 0.64 -11.20
C THR A 161 -2.08 0.20 -12.45
N ALA A 162 -1.39 1.14 -13.08
CA ALA A 162 -0.47 0.89 -14.18
C ALA A 162 0.90 0.55 -13.59
N TYR A 163 1.47 -0.55 -14.07
CA TYR A 163 2.80 -1.00 -13.68
C TYR A 163 3.75 -0.90 -14.87
N ASP A 164 5.01 -0.64 -14.57
CA ASP A 164 6.10 -0.66 -15.54
C ASP A 164 7.27 -1.46 -14.98
N LEU A 165 8.16 -1.89 -15.85
CA LEU A 165 9.43 -2.47 -15.42
C LEU A 165 10.37 -1.34 -15.01
N ALA A 166 11.09 -1.55 -13.91
CA ALA A 166 12.14 -0.63 -13.49
C ALA A 166 13.23 -0.56 -14.57
N GLU A 167 13.72 0.66 -14.84
CA GLU A 167 14.84 0.87 -15.77
C GLU A 167 16.15 0.31 -15.21
N GLU A 168 16.36 0.46 -13.90
CA GLU A 168 17.53 -0.06 -13.18
C GLU A 168 17.19 -1.42 -12.54
N LEU A 169 18.16 -2.32 -12.54
CA LEU A 169 18.08 -3.59 -11.82
C LEU A 169 18.18 -3.34 -10.31
N ASN A 170 17.53 -4.18 -9.51
CA ASN A 170 17.69 -4.17 -8.05
C ASN A 170 19.12 -4.63 -7.66
N ASP A 171 19.43 -4.55 -6.36
CA ASP A 171 20.73 -4.97 -5.80
C ASP A 171 21.07 -6.46 -6.07
N TYR A 172 20.09 -7.24 -6.51
CA TYR A 172 20.21 -8.66 -6.86
C TYR A 172 20.27 -8.91 -8.38
N GLY A 173 20.31 -7.87 -9.20
CA GLY A 173 20.39 -7.98 -10.66
C GLY A 173 19.06 -8.30 -11.34
N GLU A 174 17.92 -8.18 -10.66
CA GLU A 174 16.58 -8.46 -11.20
C GLU A 174 15.85 -7.18 -11.60
N GLN A 175 15.06 -7.26 -12.68
CA GLN A 175 14.23 -6.14 -13.12
C GLN A 175 12.91 -6.11 -12.33
N SER A 176 12.82 -5.19 -11.38
CA SER A 176 11.64 -5.09 -10.50
C SER A 176 10.45 -4.41 -11.18
N VAL A 177 9.24 -4.67 -10.68
CA VAL A 177 8.02 -4.01 -11.15
C VAL A 177 7.76 -2.76 -10.31
N GLN A 178 7.64 -1.61 -10.98
CA GLN A 178 7.34 -0.32 -10.35
C GLN A 178 5.94 0.17 -10.74
N ILE A 179 5.32 0.95 -9.84
CA ILE A 179 4.09 1.66 -10.15
C ILE A 179 4.40 2.83 -11.09
N TYR A 180 3.78 2.82 -12.26
CA TYR A 180 3.82 3.94 -13.21
C TYR A 180 2.76 4.99 -12.89
N GLY A 181 1.55 4.52 -12.58
CA GLY A 181 0.43 5.37 -12.22
C GLY A 181 -0.91 4.68 -12.41
N ILE A 182 -1.76 5.25 -13.26
CA ILE A 182 -3.13 4.77 -13.49
C ILE A 182 -3.40 4.51 -14.97
N TRP A 183 -4.34 3.61 -15.25
CA TRP A 183 -4.88 3.38 -16.57
C TRP A 183 -6.28 2.77 -16.47
N SER A 184 -7.06 2.82 -17.55
CA SER A 184 -8.36 2.17 -17.66
C SER A 184 -8.28 0.91 -18.54
N PRO A 185 -8.63 -0.27 -18.01
CA PRO A 185 -8.71 -1.50 -18.81
C PRO A 185 -9.73 -1.44 -19.94
N LEU A 186 -10.79 -0.63 -19.79
CA LEU A 186 -11.87 -0.52 -20.76
C LEU A 186 -11.47 0.33 -21.98
N ILE A 187 -10.61 1.33 -21.77
CA ILE A 187 -10.12 2.24 -22.82
C ILE A 187 -8.82 1.70 -23.44
N GLY A 188 -8.00 1.00 -22.64
CA GLY A 188 -6.71 0.45 -23.05
C GLY A 188 -5.54 1.40 -22.80
N GLU A 189 -4.40 1.11 -23.43
CA GLU A 189 -3.10 1.74 -23.12
C GLU A 189 -3.06 3.26 -23.37
N SER A 190 -3.93 3.77 -24.25
CA SER A 190 -4.06 5.21 -24.52
C SER A 190 -4.52 6.03 -23.31
N SER A 191 -5.15 5.38 -22.32
CA SER A 191 -5.63 5.99 -21.07
C SER A 191 -4.58 6.03 -19.96
N ARG A 192 -3.36 5.58 -20.23
CA ARG A 192 -2.30 5.46 -19.24
C ARG A 192 -1.73 6.83 -18.86
N VAL A 193 -1.76 7.14 -17.57
CA VAL A 193 -1.29 8.41 -17.00
C VAL A 193 -0.19 8.15 -15.98
N CYS A 194 0.95 8.84 -16.16
CA CYS A 194 2.08 8.78 -15.25
C CYS A 194 1.79 9.63 -14.01
N THR A 195 1.86 9.03 -12.82
CA THR A 195 1.73 9.73 -11.54
C THR A 195 3.06 9.84 -10.78
N HIS A 196 4.09 9.14 -11.26
CA HIS A 196 5.46 9.20 -10.72
C HIS A 196 6.42 9.73 -11.79
N PRO A 197 6.37 11.04 -12.13
CA PRO A 197 7.28 11.63 -13.10
C PRO A 197 8.72 11.73 -12.57
N ASP A 198 8.89 11.80 -11.26
CA ASP A 198 10.18 12.00 -10.61
C ASP A 198 10.81 10.67 -10.20
N ASN A 199 12.07 10.48 -10.59
CA ASN A 199 12.89 9.39 -10.07
C ASN A 199 13.81 9.93 -8.97
N TRP A 200 13.86 9.20 -7.86
CA TRP A 200 14.71 9.56 -6.72
C TRP A 200 15.87 8.58 -6.66
N LYS A 201 17.09 9.11 -6.58
CA LYS A 201 18.29 8.30 -6.38
C LYS A 201 18.88 8.63 -5.02
N LEU A 202 19.19 7.61 -4.24
CA LEU A 202 19.97 7.77 -3.01
C LEU A 202 21.37 8.22 -3.39
N VAL A 203 21.77 9.39 -2.91
CA VAL A 203 23.11 9.95 -3.12
C VAL A 203 23.74 10.13 -1.75
N ARG A 204 25.01 9.75 -1.61
CA ARG A 204 25.77 10.02 -0.39
C ARG A 204 25.87 11.54 -0.19
N ARG A 205 25.51 12.02 0.99
CA ARG A 205 25.68 13.43 1.35
C ARG A 205 27.16 13.80 1.17
N LYS A 206 27.44 14.83 0.37
CA LYS A 206 28.81 15.37 0.27
C LYS A 206 29.20 15.92 1.64
N PRO A 207 30.45 15.70 2.11
CA PRO A 207 30.93 16.41 3.29
C PRO A 207 30.83 17.91 2.98
N GLU A 208 30.20 18.66 3.87
CA GLU A 208 30.26 20.12 3.83
C GLU A 208 31.72 20.51 3.95
N ALA A 209 32.21 21.38 3.07
CA ALA A 209 33.54 21.95 3.24
C ALA A 209 33.51 22.74 4.53
N GLU A 210 34.33 22.34 5.50
CA GLU A 210 34.54 23.10 6.72
C GLU A 210 35.09 24.47 6.31
N ASP A 211 34.24 25.51 6.36
CA ASP A 211 34.68 26.89 6.32
C ASP A 211 35.50 27.12 7.60
N SER A 212 36.83 27.06 7.43
CA SER A 212 37.79 27.35 8.48
C SER A 212 37.76 28.85 8.80
N THR A 213 36.77 29.32 9.53
CA THR A 213 36.81 30.58 10.31
C THR A 213 35.65 30.62 11.30
N ARG A 214 35.82 29.94 12.44
CA ARG A 214 35.24 30.33 13.72
C ARG A 214 35.94 29.56 14.83
N GLU A 215 37.07 30.11 15.27
CA GLU A 215 37.57 29.85 16.62
C GLU A 215 36.47 30.22 17.61
N ASN A 216 36.05 29.24 18.40
CA ASN A 216 35.63 29.41 19.79
C ASN A 216 35.66 28.01 20.41
N GLY A 217 36.73 27.75 21.17
CA GLY A 217 37.01 26.45 21.76
C GLY A 217 35.96 26.04 22.79
N PHE A 218 35.61 24.76 22.75
CA PHE A 218 35.20 24.02 23.93
C PHE A 218 35.67 22.57 23.76
N ASP A 219 36.73 22.22 24.47
CA ASP A 219 37.35 20.90 24.46
C ASP A 219 36.60 19.98 25.43
N LEU A 220 36.01 18.90 24.91
CA LEU A 220 35.59 17.74 25.69
C LEU A 220 36.04 16.48 24.94
N GLN A 221 37.20 15.97 25.34
CA GLN A 221 37.67 14.64 25.03
C GLN A 221 36.66 13.56 25.47
N GLY A 222 36.37 12.62 24.57
CA GLY A 222 36.07 11.23 24.94
C GLY A 222 34.75 10.63 24.44
N GLY A 223 34.82 9.88 23.32
CA GLY A 223 33.84 8.85 22.97
C GLY A 223 33.57 8.75 21.45
N PRO A 224 33.51 7.53 20.85
CA PRO A 224 33.20 7.39 19.44
C PRO A 224 31.73 7.74 19.20
N ALA A 225 31.47 8.87 18.56
CA ALA A 225 30.13 9.27 18.16
C ALA A 225 29.55 8.25 17.16
N ALA A 226 28.40 7.69 17.52
CA ALA A 226 27.63 6.79 16.66
C ALA A 226 27.30 7.48 15.33
N LEU A 227 27.61 6.81 14.22
CA LEU A 227 27.29 7.25 12.86
C LEU A 227 25.78 7.25 12.65
N GLY A 228 25.12 8.36 12.99
CA GLY A 228 23.77 8.65 12.56
C GLY A 228 23.75 8.91 11.05
N LEU A 229 23.40 7.89 10.27
CA LEU A 229 23.10 8.04 8.85
C LEU A 229 21.86 8.92 8.68
N VAL A 230 22.07 10.22 8.49
CA VAL A 230 21.02 11.12 7.97
C VAL A 230 21.09 11.06 6.44
N ALA A 231 20.28 10.19 5.85
CA ALA A 231 20.12 10.10 4.41
C ALA A 231 19.17 11.21 3.91
N ILE A 232 19.61 12.00 2.93
CA ILE A 232 18.75 12.96 2.22
C ILE A 232 18.53 12.43 0.81
N THR A 233 17.27 12.31 0.42
CA THR A 233 16.85 11.93 -0.95
C THR A 233 16.77 13.18 -1.83
N VAL A 234 17.40 13.16 -3.00
CA VAL A 234 17.39 14.28 -3.97
C VAL A 234 16.56 13.87 -5.19
N PRO A 235 15.66 14.73 -5.71
CA PRO A 235 14.91 14.42 -6.92
C PRO A 235 15.84 14.51 -8.13
N VAL A 236 15.89 13.45 -8.95
CA VAL A 236 16.53 13.49 -10.27
C VAL A 236 15.42 13.73 -11.28
N TYR A 237 15.44 14.91 -11.91
CA TYR A 237 14.46 15.23 -12.94
C TYR A 237 14.77 14.47 -14.23
N ARG A 238 14.02 13.41 -14.50
CA ARG A 238 14.03 12.71 -15.79
C ARG A 238 12.58 12.49 -16.20
N LYS A 239 12.09 13.31 -17.14
CA LYS A 239 10.71 13.20 -17.65
C LYS A 239 10.50 11.80 -18.24
N ARG A 240 9.71 10.97 -17.56
CA ARG A 240 9.09 9.80 -18.20
C ARG A 240 8.03 10.32 -19.16
N THR A 241 8.28 10.20 -20.47
CA THR A 241 7.32 10.65 -21.49
C THR A 241 6.20 9.62 -21.66
N THR A 242 5.00 10.10 -21.97
CA THR A 242 3.76 9.33 -22.13
C THR A 242 3.70 8.49 -23.42
N THR A 243 4.80 8.33 -24.14
CA THR A 243 4.81 7.63 -25.43
C THR A 243 5.42 6.24 -25.26
N GLY A 244 4.56 5.24 -25.09
CA GLY A 244 4.92 3.85 -25.28
C GLY A 244 5.30 3.61 -26.74
N GLN A 245 6.57 3.81 -27.10
CA GLN A 245 7.14 3.27 -28.32
C GLN A 245 8.11 2.14 -27.97
N ASN A 246 7.63 0.92 -28.22
CA ASN A 246 8.45 -0.28 -28.35
C ASN A 246 9.62 -0.02 -29.33
N SER A 247 10.81 0.26 -28.80
CA SER A 247 12.05 0.09 -29.57
C SER A 247 12.61 -1.31 -29.28
N ARG A 248 12.11 -2.29 -30.04
CA ARG A 248 12.89 -3.49 -30.35
C ARG A 248 14.15 -3.03 -31.09
N LYS A 249 15.28 -2.93 -30.40
CA LYS A 249 16.57 -2.78 -31.07
C LYS A 249 16.95 -4.12 -31.69
N ASN A 250 16.88 -4.16 -33.01
CA ASN A 250 17.45 -5.19 -33.87
C ASN A 250 18.91 -5.44 -33.49
N GLY A 251 19.23 -6.68 -33.12
CA GLY A 251 20.59 -7.17 -33.00
C GLY A 251 21.21 -7.27 -34.40
N GLN A 252 22.01 -6.29 -34.78
CA GLN A 252 22.78 -6.32 -36.01
C GLN A 252 24.11 -7.01 -35.72
N HIS A 253 24.22 -8.26 -36.17
CA HIS A 253 25.47 -9.00 -36.26
C HIS A 253 26.54 -8.17 -36.95
N ARG A 254 27.66 -7.92 -36.26
CA ARG A 254 28.96 -7.71 -36.88
C ARG A 254 29.97 -8.61 -36.17
N GLY A 255 30.31 -9.71 -36.84
CA GLY A 255 31.45 -10.53 -36.50
C GLY A 255 32.77 -9.83 -36.82
N ARG A 256 33.81 -10.26 -36.09
CA ARG A 256 35.27 -10.19 -36.33
C ARG A 256 35.95 -10.00 -34.97
N SER A 257 37.01 -10.68 -34.60
CA SER A 257 37.70 -11.89 -35.02
C SER A 257 38.56 -12.25 -33.82
N PHE A 258 38.62 -13.53 -33.46
CA PHE A 258 39.60 -14.01 -32.50
C PHE A 258 41.00 -13.95 -33.14
N LEU A 259 41.98 -13.44 -32.40
CA LEU A 259 43.39 -13.75 -32.63
C LEU A 259 44.11 -13.81 -31.29
N THR A 260 44.79 -14.92 -31.14
CA THR A 260 45.47 -15.52 -29.99
C THR A 260 46.89 -14.97 -29.84
N ALA A 261 47.39 -14.88 -28.60
CA ALA A 261 48.78 -15.11 -28.20
C ALA A 261 48.79 -15.22 -26.66
N LEU A 262 48.90 -16.41 -26.05
CA LEU A 262 50.15 -17.10 -25.66
C LEU A 262 51.18 -16.18 -25.00
N THR A 263 51.20 -16.18 -23.66
CA THR A 263 52.20 -16.86 -22.82
C THR A 263 51.56 -17.22 -21.50
#